data_AF-A0A1G7LQY6-F1
#
_entry.id   AF-A0A1G7LQY6-F1
#
_cell.length_a   1.000
_cell.length_b   1.000
_cell.length_c   1.000
_cell.angle_alpha   90.00
_cell.angle_beta   90.00
_cell.angle_gamma   90.00
#
_symmetry.space_group_name_H-M   'P 1'
#
loop_
_entity.id
_entity.type
_entity.pdbx_description
1 polymer ?
#
loop_
_entity_poly.entity_id
_entity_poly.type
_entity_poly.pdbx_seq_one_letter_code
_entity_poly.pdbx_strand_id
1 'polypeptide(L)'
;MRKVKLSKVLSKLDENANPYQRFVQFYEALGWDKASLLNPVKIKLNQKDWTNLVTNEMRHAEKLGMTGVEVGFLWADRGPSADTNIEEGVIIIERGAFE
;
A
#
# COMPACT_ATOMS: atom_id res chain seq x y z
N MET A 1 5.28 -0.73 17.67
CA MET A 1 4.91 -1.52 16.48
C MET A 1 3.42 -1.79 16.53
N ARG A 2 2.69 -1.52 15.44
CA ARG A 2 1.23 -1.71 15.35
C ARG A 2 0.91 -2.70 14.23
N LYS A 3 -0.04 -3.62 14.47
CA LYS A 3 -0.55 -4.55 13.46
C LYS A 3 -1.90 -4.06 12.94
N VAL A 4 -2.13 -4.16 11.64
CA VAL A 4 -3.41 -3.83 10.98
C VAL A 4 -3.78 -4.94 10.01
N LYS A 5 -5.06 -5.29 9.90
CA LYS A 5 -5.53 -6.24 8.88
C LYS A 5 -5.49 -5.58 7.50
N LEU A 6 -4.81 -6.22 6.54
CA LEU A 6 -4.72 -5.74 5.16
C LEU A 6 -6.10 -5.53 4.54
N SER A 7 -7.01 -6.50 4.70
CA SER A 7 -8.38 -6.40 4.15
C SER A 7 -9.14 -5.17 4.63
N LYS A 8 -8.94 -4.74 5.89
CA LYS A 8 -9.56 -3.53 6.45
C LYS A 8 -9.01 -2.24 5.83
N VAL A 9 -7.77 -2.27 5.35
CA VAL A 9 -7.15 -1.14 4.65
C VAL A 9 -7.64 -1.11 3.21
N LEU A 10 -7.60 -2.25 2.52
CA LEU A 10 -8.04 -2.35 1.13
C LEU A 10 -9.52 -2.02 0.94
N SER A 11 -10.37 -2.35 1.92
CA SER A 11 -11.81 -2.02 1.87
C SER A 11 -12.11 -0.52 1.95
N LYS A 12 -11.12 0.33 2.22
CA LYS A 12 -11.26 1.80 2.24
C LYS A 12 -10.81 2.47 0.94
N LEU A 13 -10.24 1.70 0.01
CA LEU A 13 -9.76 2.23 -1.26
C LEU A 13 -10.95 2.36 -2.23
N ASP A 14 -11.13 3.54 -2.79
CA ASP A 14 -12.20 3.78 -3.77
C ASP A 14 -11.86 3.11 -5.10
N GLU A 15 -12.73 2.24 -5.59
CA GLU A 15 -12.58 1.51 -6.85
C GLU A 15 -12.72 2.41 -8.08
N ASN A 16 -13.20 3.65 -7.94
CA ASN A 16 -13.27 4.61 -9.04
C ASN A 16 -12.14 5.64 -8.99
N ALA A 17 -11.37 5.68 -7.89
CA ALA A 17 -10.25 6.60 -7.74
C ALA A 17 -9.08 6.18 -8.64
N ASN A 18 -8.34 7.17 -9.13
CA ASN A 18 -7.14 6.88 -9.90
C ASN A 18 -6.05 6.21 -9.01
N PRO A 19 -5.05 5.54 -9.60
CA PRO A 19 -4.05 4.80 -8.84
C PRO A 19 -3.25 5.64 -7.83
N TYR A 20 -2.95 6.90 -8.14
CA TYR A 20 -2.25 7.80 -7.22
C TYR A 20 -3.13 8.17 -6.01
N GLN A 21 -4.43 8.38 -6.23
CA GLN A 21 -5.38 8.62 -5.15
C GLN A 21 -5.50 7.38 -4.26
N ARG A 22 -5.59 6.18 -4.83
CA ARG A 22 -5.63 4.93 -4.06
C ARG A 22 -4.35 4.70 -3.27
N PHE A 23 -3.20 5.03 -3.83
CA PHE A 23 -1.92 5.01 -3.11
C PHE A 23 -1.96 5.90 -1.87
N VAL A 24 -2.46 7.14 -2.01
CA VAL A 24 -2.63 8.05 -0.86
C VAL A 24 -3.64 7.49 0.15
N GLN A 25 -4.81 7.01 -0.31
CA GLN A 25 -5.85 6.42 0.54
C GLN A 25 -5.32 5.21 1.32
N PHE A 26 -4.42 4.42 0.76
CA PHE A 26 -3.78 3.29 1.45
C PHE A 26 -3.03 3.75 2.69
N TYR A 27 -2.20 4.79 2.57
CA TYR A 27 -1.46 5.33 3.71
C TYR A 27 -2.36 6.09 4.70
N GLU A 28 -3.36 6.82 4.23
CA GLU A 28 -4.36 7.43 5.12
C GLU A 28 -5.14 6.39 5.92
N ALA A 29 -5.48 5.25 5.29
CA ALA A 29 -6.13 4.13 5.95
C ALA A 29 -5.22 3.49 7.02
N LEU A 30 -3.90 3.63 6.88
CA LEU A 30 -2.89 3.30 7.88
C LEU A 30 -2.64 4.45 8.89
N GLY A 31 -3.30 5.59 8.77
CA GLY A 31 -3.20 6.71 9.70
C GLY A 31 -2.14 7.75 9.36
N TRP A 32 -1.65 7.79 8.13
CA TRP A 32 -0.89 8.93 7.62
C TRP A 32 -1.79 10.15 7.48
N ASP A 33 -1.32 11.31 7.92
CA ASP A 33 -2.07 12.58 7.95
C ASP A 33 -1.75 13.51 6.77
N LYS A 34 -0.92 13.05 5.81
CA LYS A 34 -0.38 13.82 4.67
C LYS A 34 0.57 14.97 5.04
N ALA A 35 0.68 15.32 6.32
CA ALA A 35 1.56 16.39 6.81
C ALA A 35 2.90 15.82 7.30
N SER A 36 2.87 14.65 7.92
CA SER A 36 4.03 13.92 8.41
C SER A 36 4.85 13.33 7.26
N LEU A 37 6.16 13.19 7.44
CA LEU A 37 7.03 12.42 6.57
C LEU A 37 6.59 10.95 6.59
N LEU A 38 6.38 10.39 5.41
CA LEU A 38 6.07 8.96 5.24
C LEU A 38 7.36 8.17 5.04
N ASN A 39 7.60 7.17 5.90
CA ASN A 39 8.65 6.18 5.70
C ASN A 39 8.05 4.82 5.30
N PRO A 40 7.99 4.49 4.00
CA PRO A 40 7.36 3.26 3.54
C PRO A 40 8.13 1.99 3.93
N VAL A 41 9.44 2.08 4.20
CA VAL A 41 10.27 0.95 4.68
C VAL A 41 9.84 0.47 6.07
N LYS A 42 9.22 1.37 6.84
CA LYS A 42 8.66 1.10 8.17
C LYS A 42 7.25 0.52 8.12
N ILE A 43 6.71 0.27 6.93
CA ILE A 43 5.42 -0.37 6.73
C ILE A 43 5.65 -1.65 5.95
N LYS A 44 5.36 -2.79 6.56
CA LYS A 44 5.72 -4.10 6.01
C LYS A 44 4.52 -5.03 5.85
N LEU A 45 4.52 -5.80 4.77
CA LEU A 45 3.52 -6.81 4.44
C LEU A 45 4.20 -8.16 4.26
N ASN A 46 3.44 -9.25 4.31
CA ASN A 46 3.90 -10.51 3.76
C ASN A 46 4.25 -10.36 2.26
N GLN A 47 5.30 -11.04 1.79
CA GLN A 47 5.73 -10.98 0.39
C GLN A 47 4.62 -11.28 -0.62
N LYS A 48 3.75 -12.26 -0.34
CA LYS A 48 2.64 -12.64 -1.22
C LYS A 48 1.56 -11.58 -1.25
N ASP A 49 1.24 -10.99 -0.10
CA ASP A 49 0.29 -9.89 -0.01
C ASP A 49 0.79 -8.66 -0.76
N TRP A 50 2.08 -8.37 -0.66
CA TRP A 50 2.71 -7.29 -1.40
C TRP A 50 2.59 -7.50 -2.91
N THR A 51 2.96 -8.69 -3.41
CA THR A 51 2.83 -9.01 -4.83
C THR A 51 1.38 -8.91 -5.30
N ASN A 52 0.43 -9.37 -4.49
CA ASN A 52 -1.00 -9.27 -4.80
C ASN A 52 -1.48 -7.82 -4.83
N LEU A 53 -1.08 -7.00 -3.85
CA LEU A 53 -1.39 -5.57 -3.81
C LEU A 53 -0.90 -4.88 -5.08
N VAL A 54 0.38 -5.01 -5.40
CA VAL A 54 0.97 -4.38 -6.59
C VAL A 54 0.26 -4.84 -7.86
N THR A 55 0.09 -6.16 -8.03
CA THR A 55 -0.59 -6.72 -9.21
C THR A 55 -2.03 -6.20 -9.36
N ASN A 56 -2.76 -6.08 -8.26
CA ASN A 56 -4.14 -5.59 -8.28
C ASN A 56 -4.20 -4.09 -8.62
N GLU A 57 -3.28 -3.29 -8.10
CA GLU A 57 -3.23 -1.86 -8.41
C GLU A 57 -2.78 -1.60 -9.86
N MET A 58 -1.88 -2.43 -10.41
CA MET A 58 -1.54 -2.40 -11.83
C MET A 58 -2.77 -2.69 -12.72
N ARG A 59 -3.53 -3.76 -12.40
CA ARG A 59 -4.78 -4.10 -13.12
C ARG A 59 -5.85 -3.02 -12.97
N HIS A 60 -5.93 -2.40 -11.81
CA HIS A 60 -6.84 -1.28 -11.56
C HIS A 60 -6.51 -0.09 -12.47
N ALA A 61 -5.23 0.25 -12.60
CA ALA A 61 -4.78 1.29 -13.51
C ALA A 61 -5.16 1.01 -14.97
N GLU A 62 -4.96 -0.23 -15.43
CA GLU A 62 -5.30 -0.64 -16.79
C GLU A 62 -6.80 -0.49 -17.09
N LYS A 63 -7.68 -0.80 -16.11
CA LYS A 63 -9.13 -0.59 -16.25
C LYS A 63 -9.51 0.88 -16.43
N LEU A 64 -8.69 1.80 -15.91
CA LEU A 64 -8.89 3.25 -16.03
C LEU A 64 -8.16 3.84 -17.24
N GLY A 65 -7.60 3.01 -18.12
CA GLY A 65 -6.87 3.45 -19.31
C GLY A 65 -5.45 3.97 -19.04
N MET A 66 -4.89 3.69 -17.85
CA MET A 66 -3.52 4.03 -17.49
C MET A 66 -2.58 2.84 -17.69
N THR A 67 -1.28 3.08 -17.78
CA THR A 67 -0.30 2.00 -17.90
C THR A 67 -0.06 1.34 -16.55
N GLY A 68 -0.38 0.05 -16.42
CA GLY A 68 -0.16 -0.72 -15.20
C GLY A 68 1.30 -0.70 -14.73
N VAL A 69 2.26 -0.71 -15.65
CA VAL A 69 3.70 -0.69 -15.33
C VAL A 69 4.12 0.55 -14.53
N GLU A 70 3.60 1.73 -14.87
CA GLU A 70 3.92 2.98 -14.15
C GLU A 70 3.44 2.92 -12.70
N VAL A 71 2.27 2.33 -12.49
CA VAL A 71 1.71 2.10 -11.15
C VAL A 71 2.51 1.02 -10.42
N GLY A 72 2.95 -0.03 -11.11
CA GLY A 72 3.86 -1.03 -10.55
C GLY A 72 5.14 -0.39 -10.00
N PHE A 73 5.75 0.53 -10.76
CA PHE A 73 6.93 1.27 -10.30
C PHE A 73 6.65 2.20 -9.12
N LEU A 74 5.49 2.87 -9.09
CA LEU A 74 5.08 3.68 -7.94
C LEU A 74 5.05 2.84 -6.65
N TRP A 75 4.39 1.68 -6.69
CA TRP A 75 4.30 0.81 -5.51
C TRP A 75 5.63 0.11 -5.18
N ALA A 76 6.49 -0.14 -6.16
CA ALA A 76 7.82 -0.69 -5.92
C ALA A 76 8.77 0.32 -5.26
N ASP A 77 8.73 1.59 -5.68
CA ASP A 77 9.60 2.65 -5.16
C ASP A 77 9.09 3.23 -3.83
N ARG A 78 7.77 3.44 -3.72
CA ARG A 78 7.15 4.19 -2.62
C ARG A 78 6.18 3.39 -1.79
N GLY A 79 5.82 2.17 -2.21
CA GLY A 79 4.89 1.30 -1.50
C GLY A 79 5.50 0.67 -0.24
N PRO A 80 4.69 -0.05 0.55
CA PRO A 80 5.19 -0.76 1.72
C PRO A 80 6.24 -1.81 1.35
N SER A 81 7.11 -2.18 2.28
CA SER A 81 8.09 -3.24 2.08
C SER A 81 7.50 -4.64 2.21
N ALA A 82 8.09 -5.59 1.48
CA ALA A 82 7.77 -7.01 1.58
C ALA A 82 8.71 -7.72 2.57
N ASP A 83 8.17 -8.62 3.39
CA ASP A 83 8.93 -9.45 4.34
C ASP A 83 8.31 -10.85 4.42
N THR A 84 9.12 -11.90 4.24
CA THR A 84 8.64 -13.30 4.27
C THR A 84 8.27 -13.79 5.66
N ASN A 85 8.66 -13.08 6.71
CA ASN A 85 8.40 -13.47 8.11
C ASN A 85 7.10 -12.87 8.67
N ILE A 86 6.43 -12.03 7.90
CA ILE A 86 5.14 -11.44 8.29
C ILE A 86 4.02 -12.42 7.94
N GLU A 87 3.07 -12.57 8.85
CA GLU A 87 1.84 -13.35 8.64
C GLU A 87 1.02 -12.79 7.48
N GLU A 88 0.50 -13.66 6.60
CA GLU A 88 -0.42 -13.26 5.52
C GLU A 88 -1.64 -12.51 6.07
N GLY A 89 -2.11 -11.49 5.35
CA GLY A 89 -3.22 -10.63 5.72
C GLY A 89 -2.90 -9.56 6.76
N VAL A 90 -1.64 -9.43 7.20
CA VAL A 90 -1.21 -8.47 8.24
C VAL A 90 -0.26 -7.42 7.67
N ILE A 91 -0.51 -6.18 8.05
CA ILE A 91 0.38 -5.03 7.86
C ILE A 91 1.04 -4.71 9.20
N ILE A 92 2.37 -4.64 9.22
CA ILE A 92 3.17 -4.18 10.35
C ILE A 92 3.56 -2.73 10.11
N ILE A 93 3.26 -1.86 11.08
CA ILE A 93 3.69 -0.46 11.10
C ILE A 93 4.70 -0.30 12.24
N GLU A 94 5.95 -0.07 11.88
CA GLU A 94 7.03 0.20 12.81
C GLU A 94 6.99 1.65 13.33
N ARG A 95 7.75 1.92 14.39
CA ARG A 95 7.92 3.30 14.88
C ARG A 95 8.67 4.11 13.81
N GLY A 96 8.28 5.37 13.61
CA GLY A 96 8.86 6.24 12.59
C GLY A 96 8.26 6.09 11.19
N ALA A 97 7.11 5.42 11.05
CA ALA A 97 6.40 5.35 9.77
C ALA A 97 5.78 6.68 9.34
N PHE A 98 5.35 7.51 10.31
CA PHE A 98 4.75 8.83 10.12
C PHE A 98 5.38 9.80 11.14
N GLU A 99 6.36 10.61 10.75
CA GLU A 99 7.10 11.54 11.64
C GLU A 99 7.30 12.92 11.03
#